data_AF-A0A392N9G5-F1
#
_entry.id   AF-A0A392N9G5-F1
#
_cell.length_a   1.000
_cell.length_b   1.000
_cell.length_c   1.000
_cell.angle_alpha   90.00
_cell.angle_beta   90.00
_cell.angle_gamma   90.00
#
_symmetry.space_group_name_H-M   'P 1'
#
loop_
_entity.id
_entity.type
_entity.pdbx_description
1 polymer ?
#
loop_
_entity_poly.entity_id
_entity_poly.type
_entity_poly.pdbx_seq_one_letter_code
_entity_poly.pdbx_strand_id
1 'polypeptide(L)'
;MIVSALLTSVGINTALCVLFITLYSILRKQPSNYEVYVPRLLVEGTSKRRSHFNLERLIPSAGWVAKAWRLSEEELYSLSGLDGVVFMRIITF
;
A
#
# COMPACT_ATOMS: atom_id res chain seq x y z
N MET A 1 -29.14 19.56 -11.22
CA MET A 1 -29.12 18.08 -11.16
C MET A 1 -27.73 17.48 -11.41
N ILE A 2 -27.04 17.83 -12.51
CA ILE A 2 -25.71 17.25 -12.85
C ILE A 2 -24.66 17.49 -11.77
N VAL A 3 -24.52 18.73 -11.26
CA VAL A 3 -23.51 19.06 -10.24
C VAL A 3 -23.74 18.29 -8.94
N SER A 4 -25.00 18.15 -8.50
CA SER A 4 -25.33 17.38 -7.30
C SER A 4 -25.04 15.89 -7.49
N ALA A 5 -25.39 15.31 -8.64
CA ALA A 5 -25.07 13.91 -8.93
C ALA A 5 -23.56 13.66 -9.01
N LEU A 6 -22.81 14.59 -9.62
CA LEU A 6 -21.35 14.54 -9.67
C LEU A 6 -20.75 14.61 -8.25
N LEU A 7 -21.23 15.54 -7.42
CA LEU A 7 -20.75 15.71 -6.06
C LEU A 7 -21.04 14.49 -5.18
N THR A 8 -22.24 13.91 -5.29
CA THR A 8 -22.58 12.67 -4.59
C THR A 8 -21.67 11.52 -5.04
N SER A 9 -21.44 11.37 -6.35
CA SER A 9 -20.55 10.33 -6.88
C SER A 9 -19.11 10.49 -6.40
N VAL A 10 -18.55 11.70 -6.50
CA VAL A 10 -17.19 12.01 -6.00
C VAL A 10 -17.11 11.78 -4.50
N GLY A 11 -18.11 12.20 -3.74
CA GLY A 11 -18.17 12.01 -2.29
C GLY A 11 -18.13 10.53 -1.89
N ILE A 12 -18.95 9.69 -2.53
CA ILE A 12 -18.98 8.24 -2.26
C ILE A 12 -17.64 7.60 -2.62
N ASN A 13 -17.11 7.87 -3.82
CA ASN A 13 -15.83 7.29 -4.26
C ASN A 13 -14.67 7.73 -3.36
N THR A 14 -14.65 8.98 -2.93
CA THR A 14 -13.64 9.50 -2.02
C THR A 14 -13.73 8.84 -0.64
N ALA A 15 -14.95 8.70 -0.10
CA ALA A 15 -15.16 8.03 1.18
C ALA A 15 -14.71 6.56 1.16
N LEU A 16 -15.03 5.84 0.08
CA LEU A 16 -14.57 4.46 -0.13
C LEU A 16 -13.05 4.39 -0.27
N CYS A 17 -12.42 5.33 -1.00
CA CYS A 17 -10.97 5.40 -1.12
C CYS A 17 -10.30 5.56 0.25
N VAL A 18 -10.79 6.49 1.08
CA VAL A 18 -10.29 6.70 2.45
C VAL A 18 -10.48 5.45 3.32
N LEU A 19 -11.65 4.79 3.21
CA LEU A 19 -11.93 3.54 3.92
C LEU A 19 -10.93 2.45 3.53
N PHE A 20 -10.69 2.23 2.23
CA PHE A 20 -9.76 1.20 1.76
C PHE A 20 -8.31 1.51 2.12
N ILE A 21 -7.87 2.77 2.02
CA ILE A 21 -6.53 3.19 2.46
C ILE A 21 -6.35 2.91 3.96
N THR A 22 -7.37 3.18 4.76
CA THR A 22 -7.35 2.95 6.21
C THR A 22 -7.26 1.45 6.51
N LEU A 23 -8.15 0.64 5.92
CA LEU A 23 -8.13 -0.82 6.08
C LEU A 23 -6.80 -1.41 5.66
N TYR A 24 -6.28 -1.04 4.48
CA TYR A 24 -4.98 -1.49 4.01
C TYR A 24 -3.86 -1.12 4.99
N SER A 25 -3.85 0.11 5.49
CA SER A 25 -2.84 0.62 6.43
C SER A 25 -2.81 -0.17 7.75
N ILE A 26 -3.94 -0.71 8.18
CA ILE A 26 -4.07 -1.53 9.39
C ILE A 26 -3.75 -3.00 9.09
N LEU A 27 -4.39 -3.57 8.07
CA LEU A 27 -4.32 -4.99 7.75
C LEU A 27 -2.91 -5.43 7.35
N ARG A 28 -2.16 -4.59 6.62
CA ARG A 28 -0.77 -4.89 6.22
C ARG A 28 0.21 -5.02 7.40
N LYS A 29 -0.14 -4.48 8.57
CA LYS A 29 0.70 -4.52 9.78
C LYS A 29 0.40 -5.75 10.64
N GLN A 30 -0.70 -6.46 10.39
CA GLN A 30 -1.09 -7.60 11.21
C GLN A 30 -0.20 -8.81 10.88
N PRO A 31 0.41 -9.47 11.89
CA PRO A 31 1.32 -10.59 11.65
C PRO A 31 0.69 -11.73 10.84
N SER A 32 -0.61 -11.99 11.06
CA SER A 32 -1.38 -13.01 10.34
C SER A 32 -1.48 -12.75 8.84
N ASN A 33 -1.32 -11.51 8.41
CA ASN A 33 -1.52 -11.10 7.03
C ASN A 33 -0.19 -10.84 6.29
N TYR A 34 0.96 -11.10 6.93
CA TYR A 34 2.27 -10.83 6.32
C TYR A 34 2.51 -11.67 5.06
N GLU A 35 2.00 -12.89 5.01
CA GLU A 35 2.09 -13.77 3.84
C GLU A 35 1.38 -13.18 2.62
N VAL A 36 0.37 -12.34 2.84
CA VAL A 36 -0.40 -11.69 1.77
C VAL A 36 0.21 -10.35 1.38
N TYR A 37 0.49 -9.48 2.36
CA TYR A 37 0.89 -8.09 2.09
C TYR A 37 2.39 -7.87 1.97
N VAL A 38 3.21 -8.79 2.48
CA VAL A 38 4.67 -8.62 2.55
C VAL A 38 5.43 -9.91 2.20
N PRO A 39 5.00 -10.71 1.18
CA PRO A 39 5.57 -12.03 0.91
C PRO A 39 7.07 -11.97 0.61
N ARG A 40 7.51 -10.92 -0.10
CA ARG A 40 8.92 -10.76 -0.45
C ARG A 40 9.83 -10.57 0.76
N LEU A 41 9.47 -9.69 1.70
CA LEU A 41 10.27 -9.48 2.91
C LEU A 41 10.26 -10.70 3.85
N LEU A 42 9.29 -11.60 3.69
CA LEU A 42 9.30 -12.91 4.35
C LEU A 42 10.30 -13.86 3.70
N VAL A 43 10.33 -13.94 2.36
CA VAL A 43 11.27 -14.80 1.61
C VAL A 43 12.71 -14.33 1.81
N GLU A 44 12.96 -13.02 1.86
CA GLU A 44 14.29 -12.42 2.10
C GLU A 44 14.76 -12.59 3.56
N GLY A 45 13.97 -13.24 4.43
CA GLY A 45 14.34 -13.54 5.83
C GLY A 45 14.46 -12.31 6.73
N THR A 46 14.18 -11.11 6.21
CA THR A 46 14.40 -9.83 6.89
C THR A 46 13.29 -9.52 7.89
N SER A 47 12.09 -10.08 7.68
CA SER A 47 10.96 -9.95 8.60
C SER A 47 11.01 -11.07 9.65
N LYS A 48 11.60 -10.79 10.82
CA LYS A 48 11.40 -11.65 12.00
C LYS A 48 9.90 -11.77 12.25
N ARG A 49 9.35 -12.98 12.15
CA ARG A 49 7.95 -13.35 12.44
C ARG A 49 7.64 -13.01 13.92
N ARG A 50 7.42 -11.73 14.23
CA ARG A 50 6.99 -11.28 15.56
C ARG A 50 5.54 -11.73 15.73
N SER A 51 5.38 -12.84 16.46
CA SER A 51 4.13 -13.56 16.71
C SER A 51 3.08 -12.73 17.46
N HIS A 52 3.49 -11.71 18.22
CA HIS A 52 2.57 -11.00 19.10
C HIS A 52 1.82 -9.86 18.39
N PHE A 53 0.49 -9.90 18.54
CA PHE A 53 -0.42 -8.80 18.24
C PHE A 53 -0.05 -7.56 19.08
N ASN A 54 -0.05 -6.37 18.48
CA ASN A 54 0.17 -5.10 19.15
C ASN A 54 -0.93 -4.13 18.73
N LEU A 55 -1.67 -3.58 19.70
CA LEU A 55 -2.75 -2.62 19.50
C LEU A 55 -2.30 -1.36 18.76
N GLU A 56 -1.04 -0.93 18.91
CA GLU A 56 -0.47 0.19 18.16
C GLU A 56 -0.51 -0.03 16.64
N ARG A 57 -0.59 -1.29 16.18
CA ARG A 57 -0.69 -1.64 14.76
C ARG A 57 -2.09 -1.38 14.18
N LEU A 58 -3.10 -1.15 15.02
CA LEU A 58 -4.43 -0.73 14.59
C LEU A 58 -4.49 0.76 14.23
N ILE A 59 -3.48 1.54 14.62
CA ILE A 59 -3.38 2.94 14.21
C ILE A 59 -2.96 2.99 12.73
N PRO A 60 -3.78 3.54 11.82
CA PRO A 60 -3.41 3.66 10.42
C PRO A 60 -2.17 4.54 10.28
N SER A 61 -1.25 4.18 9.40
CA SER A 61 -0.06 5.00 9.12
C SER A 61 0.07 5.25 7.63
N ALA A 62 0.29 6.50 7.23
CA ALA A 62 0.58 6.87 5.85
C ALA A 62 2.05 6.65 5.45
N GLY A 63 2.93 6.22 6.38
CA GLY A 63 4.36 6.09 6.12
C GLY A 63 4.73 5.14 4.96
N TRP A 64 3.86 4.18 4.64
CA TRP A 64 4.07 3.30 3.49
C TRP A 64 3.93 4.04 2.14
N VAL A 65 3.10 5.08 2.07
CA VAL A 65 2.94 5.92 0.87
C VAL A 65 4.23 6.68 0.61
N ALA A 66 4.74 7.37 1.64
CA ALA A 66 6.01 8.10 1.54
C ALA A 66 7.18 7.17 1.19
N LYS A 67 7.21 5.95 1.75
CA LYS A 67 8.22 4.95 1.40
C LYS A 67 8.10 4.50 -0.06
N ALA A 68 6.88 4.22 -0.54
CA ALA A 68 6.65 3.82 -1.93
C ALA A 68 7.04 4.92 -2.92
N TRP A 69 6.80 6.19 -2.55
CA TRP A 69 7.14 7.34 -3.38
C TRP A 69 8.65 7.62 -3.49
N ARG A 70 9.43 7.24 -2.47
CA ARG A 70 10.89 7.48 -2.42
C ARG A 70 11.72 6.37 -3.08
N LEU A 71 11.08 5.32 -3.58
CA LEU A 71 11.77 4.20 -4.22
C LEU A 71 12.47 4.67 -5.50
N SER A 72 13.77 4.40 -5.64
CA SER A 72 14.51 4.76 -6.86
C SER A 72 14.18 3.83 -8.03
N GLU A 73 14.52 4.23 -9.27
CA GLU A 73 14.31 3.37 -10.44
C GLU A 73 15.22 2.13 -10.39
N GLU A 74 16.45 2.27 -9.91
CA GLU A 74 17.39 1.16 -9.71
C GLU A 74 16.88 0.18 -8.65
N GLU A 75 16.34 0.70 -7.55
CA GLU A 75 15.67 -0.11 -6.54
C GLU A 75 14.44 -0.82 -7.15
N LEU A 76 13.59 -0.10 -7.89
CA LEU A 76 12.43 -0.68 -8.56
C LEU A 76 12.84 -1.77 -9.57
N TYR A 77 13.91 -1.58 -10.33
CA TYR A 77 14.46 -2.56 -11.27
C TYR A 77 14.97 -3.80 -10.55
N SER A 78 15.79 -3.62 -9.51
CA SER A 78 16.30 -4.75 -8.71
C SER A 78 15.17 -5.52 -8.03
N LEU A 79 14.09 -4.82 -7.67
CA LEU A 79 12.94 -5.42 -7.04
C LEU A 79 12.05 -6.12 -8.07
N SER A 80 11.60 -5.43 -9.11
CA SER A 80 10.47 -5.84 -9.95
C SER A 80 10.85 -6.19 -11.38
N GLY A 81 12.15 -6.14 -11.72
CA GLY A 81 12.66 -6.37 -13.07
C GLY A 81 12.30 -5.26 -14.05
N LEU A 82 12.61 -5.51 -15.33
CA LEU A 82 12.36 -4.56 -16.42
C LEU A 82 10.87 -4.25 -16.59
N ASP A 83 10.02 -5.28 -16.57
CA ASP A 83 8.57 -5.14 -16.79
C ASP A 83 7.93 -4.23 -15.74
N GLY A 84 8.36 -4.34 -14.48
CA GLY A 84 7.89 -3.46 -13.40
C GLY A 84 8.29 -2.00 -13.60
N VAL A 85 9.52 -1.75 -14.05
CA VAL A 85 9.99 -0.39 -14.36
C VAL A 85 9.23 0.20 -15.55
N VAL A 86 9.10 -0.56 -16.65
CA VAL A 86 8.37 -0.12 -17.85
C VAL A 86 6.92 0.17 -17.51
N PHE A 87 6.26 -0.68 -16.71
CA PHE A 87 4.89 -0.45 -16.26
C PHE A 87 4.76 0.85 -15.44
N MET A 88 5.67 1.09 -14.51
CA MET A 88 5.64 2.33 -13.72
C MET A 88 5.87 3.58 -14.58
N ARG A 89 6.73 3.50 -15.59
CA ARG A 89 6.94 4.61 -16.54
C ARG A 89 5.68 4.96 -17.34
N ILE A 90 4.75 4.03 -17.52
CA ILE A 90 3.45 4.34 -18.14
C ILE A 90 2.64 5.35 -17.32
N ILE A 91 2.83 5.34 -16.00
CA ILE A 91 2.08 6.19 -15.06
C ILE A 91 2.85 7.49 -14.79
N THR A 92 4.17 7.42 -14.67
CA THR A 92 5.02 8.54 -14.22
C THR A 92 5.69 9.34 -15.34
N PHE A 93 5.40 9.03 -16.61
CA PHE A 93 6.01 9.61 -17.83
C PHE A 93 6.59 11.02 -17.70
#